data_AF-A0A6P6CRK1-F1
#
_entry.id   AF-A0A6P6CRK1-F1
#
_cell.length_a   1.000
_cell.length_b   1.000
_cell.length_c   1.000
_cell.angle_alpha   90.00
_cell.angle_beta   90.00
_cell.angle_gamma   90.00
#
_symmetry.space_group_name_H-M   'P 1'
#
loop_
_entity.id
_entity.type
_entity.pdbx_description
1 polymer ?
#
loop_
_entity_poly.entity_id
_entity_poly.type
_entity_poly.pdbx_seq_one_letter_code
_entity_poly.pdbx_strand_id
1 'polypeptide(L)'
;MGMPTSWLINPFFFTAFYNYDARGVDELSLQIGDTVHILETYEGWYRGYTLRKKSKKGIFPASYIHLKEATVEGKGQHETVIPGDLPLIQEVTTTLREWSIIWRQLYVQDNREMFRTVRHMIYDLIEWRSQILSGTLPQDELKELKKKVTAKIDYGNRILDLDLVVRDGDGNILDPELTSTISLFRAHEIASKQVEERLREEKSQKQNIDINRQAKFAATPSLALFVNLKNVVCKIGEDAEVLMSLYDPTESRFIRSVTLSNCSLSFLLGQC
;
A
#
# COMPACT_ATOMS: atom_id res chain seq x y z
N MET A 1 -38.89 -1.91 -35.40
CA MET A 1 -38.79 -3.03 -34.45
C MET A 1 -38.20 -2.50 -33.18
N GLY A 2 -39.03 -2.30 -32.16
CA GLY A 2 -38.62 -1.76 -30.87
C GLY A 2 -37.76 -2.76 -30.12
N MET A 3 -36.67 -2.28 -29.53
CA MET A 3 -35.85 -3.10 -28.64
C MET A 3 -36.63 -3.40 -27.35
N PRO A 4 -36.50 -4.62 -26.80
CA PRO A 4 -37.24 -5.01 -25.60
C PRO A 4 -36.79 -4.21 -24.37
N THR A 5 -37.78 -3.79 -23.59
CA THR A 5 -37.72 -2.97 -22.37
C THR A 5 -37.24 -3.74 -21.14
N SER A 6 -36.13 -4.49 -21.22
CA SER A 6 -35.53 -5.17 -20.06
C SER A 6 -34.28 -4.47 -19.53
N TRP A 7 -34.14 -3.16 -19.77
CA TRP A 7 -33.12 -2.28 -19.17
C TRP A 7 -33.44 -1.89 -17.72
N LEU A 8 -33.99 -2.82 -16.94
CA LEU A 8 -33.95 -2.73 -15.49
C LEU A 8 -32.54 -3.14 -15.06
N ILE A 9 -31.68 -2.12 -15.01
CA ILE A 9 -30.50 -1.94 -14.17
C ILE A 9 -30.26 -3.15 -13.26
N ASN A 10 -29.40 -4.06 -13.70
CA ASN A 10 -28.92 -5.14 -12.85
C ASN A 10 -27.70 -4.64 -12.03
N PRO A 11 -27.65 -4.94 -10.72
CA PRO A 11 -26.73 -4.36 -9.75
C PRO A 11 -25.34 -5.01 -9.85
N PHE A 12 -24.59 -4.76 -10.92
CA PHE A 12 -23.28 -5.39 -11.09
C PHE A 12 -22.18 -4.41 -11.52
N PHE A 13 -21.01 -4.56 -10.89
CA PHE A 13 -19.75 -4.08 -11.46
C PHE A 13 -19.01 -5.16 -12.18
N PHE A 14 -18.29 -4.71 -13.19
CA PHE A 14 -17.43 -5.52 -14.00
C PHE A 14 -16.00 -5.16 -13.65
N THR A 15 -15.22 -6.13 -13.18
CA THR A 15 -13.80 -5.94 -12.86
C THR A 15 -12.94 -6.82 -13.74
N ALA A 16 -11.90 -6.26 -14.35
CA ALA A 16 -10.93 -7.05 -15.07
C ALA A 16 -10.14 -7.96 -14.10
N PHE A 17 -10.08 -9.26 -14.38
CA PHE A 17 -9.30 -10.21 -13.58
C PHE A 17 -8.05 -10.73 -14.30
N TYR A 18 -7.85 -10.28 -15.54
CA TYR A 18 -6.62 -10.45 -16.32
C TYR A 18 -6.23 -9.14 -17.01
N ASN A 19 -4.93 -8.96 -17.27
CA ASN A 19 -4.45 -7.86 -18.11
C ASN A 19 -4.81 -8.14 -19.57
N TYR A 20 -5.35 -7.13 -20.24
CA TYR A 20 -5.63 -7.18 -21.67
C TYR A 20 -4.88 -6.04 -22.35
N ASP A 21 -3.99 -6.38 -23.28
CA ASP A 21 -3.30 -5.37 -24.10
C ASP A 21 -4.06 -5.18 -25.41
N ALA A 22 -4.57 -3.97 -25.62
CA ALA A 22 -5.28 -3.60 -26.84
C ALA A 22 -4.41 -3.83 -28.09
N ARG A 23 -4.97 -4.54 -29.06
CA ARG A 23 -4.32 -4.85 -30.34
C ARG A 23 -4.66 -3.85 -31.45
N GLY A 24 -5.73 -3.09 -31.26
CA GLY A 24 -6.23 -2.09 -32.21
C GLY A 24 -6.64 -0.78 -31.55
N VAL A 25 -6.90 0.23 -32.38
CA VAL A 25 -7.33 1.56 -31.92
C VAL A 25 -8.72 1.56 -31.28
N ASP A 26 -9.57 0.61 -31.69
CA ASP A 26 -10.93 0.43 -31.17
C ASP A 26 -10.96 -0.39 -29.88
N GLU A 27 -9.84 -0.99 -29.48
CA GLU A 27 -9.72 -1.83 -28.30
C GLU A 27 -9.26 -1.03 -27.07
N LEU A 28 -9.74 -1.45 -25.90
CA LEU A 28 -9.42 -0.83 -24.62
C LEU A 28 -8.53 -1.77 -23.81
N SER A 29 -7.28 -1.35 -23.55
CA SER A 29 -6.41 -2.11 -22.64
C SER A 29 -6.99 -2.10 -21.23
N LEU A 30 -6.92 -3.25 -20.57
CA LEU A 30 -7.35 -3.45 -19.20
C LEU A 30 -6.17 -3.91 -18.34
N GLN A 31 -6.18 -3.49 -17.08
CA GLN A 31 -5.29 -4.03 -16.06
C GLN A 31 -6.11 -4.78 -15.02
N ILE A 32 -5.53 -5.81 -14.40
CA ILE A 32 -6.16 -6.53 -13.29
C ILE A 32 -6.63 -5.53 -12.24
N GLY A 33 -7.89 -5.65 -11.82
CA GLY A 33 -8.55 -4.75 -10.90
C GLY A 33 -9.17 -3.50 -11.53
N ASP A 34 -9.13 -3.36 -12.86
CA ASP A 34 -9.85 -2.28 -13.53
C ASP A 34 -11.35 -2.49 -13.47
N THR A 35 -12.05 -1.54 -12.86
CA THR A 35 -13.50 -1.48 -12.91
C THR A 35 -13.93 -0.85 -14.25
N VAL A 36 -14.77 -1.57 -14.97
CA VAL A 36 -15.28 -1.17 -16.28
C VAL A 36 -16.79 -0.97 -16.22
N HIS A 37 -17.27 -0.02 -17.02
CA HIS A 37 -18.68 0.14 -17.31
C HIS A 37 -18.95 -0.41 -18.70
N ILE A 38 -19.88 -1.37 -18.80
CA ILE A 38 -20.23 -2.04 -20.05
C ILE A 38 -21.43 -1.33 -20.67
N LEU A 39 -21.25 -0.86 -21.90
CA LEU A 39 -22.27 -0.19 -22.69
C LEU A 39 -23.00 -1.18 -23.61
N GLU A 40 -22.24 -2.05 -24.28
CA GLU A 40 -22.76 -2.99 -25.28
C GLU A 40 -22.04 -4.34 -25.14
N THR A 41 -22.70 -5.42 -25.57
CA THR A 41 -22.15 -6.78 -25.65
C THR A 41 -22.38 -7.34 -27.04
N TYR A 42 -21.37 -7.98 -27.62
CA TYR A 42 -21.45 -8.64 -28.91
C TYR A 42 -20.48 -9.82 -28.97
N GLU A 43 -21.01 -11.02 -29.18
CA GLU A 43 -20.23 -12.27 -29.43
C GLU A 43 -18.98 -12.46 -28.55
N GLY A 44 -19.14 -12.39 -27.23
CA GLY A 44 -18.02 -12.60 -26.31
C GLY A 44 -17.08 -11.40 -26.14
N TRP A 45 -17.45 -10.25 -26.70
CA TRP A 45 -16.80 -8.95 -26.47
C TRP A 45 -17.75 -7.99 -25.77
N TYR A 46 -17.16 -7.15 -24.91
CA TYR A 46 -17.82 -6.01 -24.32
C TYR A 46 -17.27 -4.72 -24.91
N ARG A 47 -18.14 -3.73 -25.09
CA ARG A 47 -17.75 -2.36 -25.37
C ARG A 47 -18.03 -1.51 -24.14
N GLY A 48 -17.04 -0.73 -23.72
CA GLY A 48 -17.15 0.04 -22.49
C GLY A 48 -16.02 1.02 -22.28
N TYR A 49 -15.88 1.47 -21.04
CA TYR A 49 -14.77 2.30 -20.59
C TYR A 49 -14.35 1.91 -19.17
N THR A 50 -13.10 2.18 -18.82
CA THR A 50 -12.66 2.08 -17.42
C THR A 50 -13.20 3.28 -16.65
N LEU A 51 -13.63 3.09 -15.39
CA LEU A 51 -14.13 4.20 -14.58
C LEU A 51 -13.08 5.32 -14.39
N ARG A 52 -11.79 4.96 -14.48
CA ARG A 52 -10.65 5.90 -14.43
C ARG A 52 -10.56 6.80 -15.66
N LYS A 53 -11.06 6.36 -16.82
CA LYS A 53 -10.94 7.09 -18.09
C LYS A 53 -12.23 6.98 -18.91
N LYS A 54 -13.29 7.63 -18.42
CA LYS A 54 -14.62 7.65 -19.05
C LYS A 54 -14.61 8.15 -20.51
N SER A 55 -13.66 9.01 -20.86
CA SER A 55 -13.52 9.57 -22.21
C SER A 55 -13.00 8.57 -23.24
N LYS A 56 -12.28 7.51 -22.82
CA LYS A 56 -11.77 6.48 -23.74
C LYS A 56 -12.69 5.27 -23.71
N LYS A 57 -13.47 5.10 -24.78
CA LYS A 57 -14.30 3.92 -25.01
C LYS A 57 -13.57 2.95 -25.94
N GLY A 58 -13.79 1.65 -25.75
CA GLY A 58 -13.27 0.62 -26.65
C GLY A 58 -13.83 -0.76 -26.31
N ILE A 59 -13.48 -1.74 -27.12
CA ILE A 59 -13.89 -3.13 -26.94
C ILE A 59 -12.82 -3.94 -26.17
N PHE A 60 -13.26 -4.95 -25.44
CA PHE A 60 -12.42 -5.88 -24.69
C PHE A 60 -13.14 -7.23 -24.51
N PRO A 61 -12.40 -8.36 -24.38
CA PRO A 61 -13.03 -9.68 -24.30
C PRO A 61 -13.81 -9.85 -23.00
N ALA A 62 -15.01 -10.43 -23.08
CA ALA A 62 -15.84 -10.73 -21.93
C ALA A 62 -15.18 -11.73 -20.98
N SER A 63 -14.34 -12.63 -21.50
CA SER A 63 -13.60 -13.63 -20.72
C SER A 63 -12.55 -13.04 -19.76
N TYR A 64 -12.26 -11.73 -19.84
CA TYR A 64 -11.30 -11.05 -18.97
C TYR A 64 -11.99 -10.29 -17.83
N ILE A 65 -13.33 -10.33 -17.79
CA ILE A 65 -14.16 -9.58 -16.87
C ILE A 65 -14.87 -10.51 -15.88
N HIS A 66 -14.79 -10.15 -14.61
CA HIS A 66 -15.53 -10.79 -13.53
C HIS A 66 -16.69 -9.89 -13.08
N LEU A 67 -17.87 -10.47 -12.96
CA LEU A 67 -19.06 -9.82 -12.45
C LEU A 67 -19.01 -9.81 -10.91
N LYS A 68 -19.15 -8.64 -10.31
CA LYS A 68 -19.31 -8.45 -8.86
C LYS A 68 -20.62 -7.75 -8.57
N GLU A 69 -21.27 -8.10 -7.47
CA GLU A 69 -22.49 -7.43 -7.02
C GLU A 69 -22.24 -5.96 -6.65
N ALA A 70 -23.22 -5.10 -6.95
CA ALA A 70 -23.21 -3.70 -6.58
C ALA A 70 -24.54 -2.98 -6.67
N THR A 71 -24.86 -2.20 -5.66
CA THR A 71 -26.01 -1.29 -5.67
C THR A 71 -25.81 -0.15 -6.67
N VAL A 72 -26.81 0.11 -7.51
CA VAL A 72 -26.85 1.28 -8.41
C VAL A 72 -27.74 2.33 -7.77
N GLU A 73 -27.21 3.53 -7.54
CA GLU A 73 -27.99 4.69 -7.13
C GLU A 73 -28.07 5.73 -8.26
N GLY A 74 -29.28 6.27 -8.47
CA GLY A 74 -29.56 7.28 -9.49
C GLY A 74 -30.54 6.81 -10.60
N LYS A 75 -30.99 7.75 -11.43
CA LYS A 75 -31.77 7.47 -12.65
C LYS A 75 -31.11 8.18 -13.85
N GLY A 76 -30.80 7.43 -14.91
CA GLY A 76 -30.33 8.00 -16.18
C GLY A 76 -28.84 8.37 -16.21
N GLN A 77 -28.48 9.53 -16.74
CA GLN A 77 -27.07 9.94 -16.97
C GLN A 77 -26.22 10.13 -15.69
N HIS A 78 -26.83 10.06 -14.51
CA HIS A 78 -26.18 10.18 -13.20
C HIS A 78 -26.12 8.85 -12.44
N GLU A 79 -26.26 7.71 -13.14
CA GLU A 79 -26.06 6.40 -12.53
C GLU A 79 -24.67 6.30 -11.92
N THR A 80 -24.65 6.24 -10.58
CA THR A 80 -23.44 5.94 -9.82
C THR A 80 -23.59 4.50 -9.37
N VAL A 81 -22.82 3.65 -10.03
CA VAL A 81 -22.67 2.27 -9.56
C VAL A 81 -21.85 2.39 -8.25
N ILE A 82 -22.26 1.71 -7.17
CA ILE A 82 -21.59 1.73 -5.85
C ILE A 82 -21.10 0.30 -5.55
N PRO A 83 -19.79 0.04 -5.55
CA PRO A 83 -19.29 -1.32 -5.35
C PRO A 83 -19.84 -1.90 -4.04
N GLY A 84 -20.21 -3.18 -4.00
CA GLY A 84 -20.62 -3.83 -2.74
C GLY A 84 -19.50 -3.85 -1.68
N ASP A 85 -18.26 -3.52 -2.08
CA ASP A 85 -17.15 -3.29 -1.18
C ASP A 85 -17.39 -2.02 -0.33
N LEU A 86 -17.10 -2.10 0.97
CA LEU A 86 -17.17 -0.97 1.90
C LEU A 86 -16.53 0.30 1.30
N PRO A 87 -17.13 1.50 1.43
CA PRO A 87 -16.59 2.75 0.86
C PRO A 87 -15.11 2.98 1.20
N LEU A 88 -14.71 2.62 2.42
CA LEU A 88 -13.32 2.70 2.88
C LEU A 88 -12.35 1.86 2.02
N ILE A 89 -12.76 0.69 1.50
CA ILE A 89 -11.92 -0.13 0.62
C ILE A 89 -11.65 0.57 -0.70
N GLN A 90 -12.66 1.26 -1.23
CA GLN A 90 -12.53 2.03 -2.46
C GLN A 90 -11.56 3.19 -2.25
N GLU A 91 -11.70 3.88 -1.12
CA GLU A 91 -10.80 4.95 -0.71
C GLU A 91 -9.35 4.47 -0.53
N VAL A 92 -9.11 3.34 0.15
CA VAL A 92 -7.76 2.77 0.26
C VAL A 92 -7.20 2.47 -1.13
N THR A 93 -8.04 1.95 -2.03
CA THR A 93 -7.64 1.61 -3.40
C THR A 93 -7.26 2.85 -4.22
N THR A 94 -8.00 3.96 -4.10
CA THR A 94 -7.65 5.22 -4.76
C THR A 94 -6.41 5.86 -4.15
N THR A 95 -6.33 5.91 -2.82
CA THR A 95 -5.19 6.44 -2.07
C THR A 95 -3.89 5.73 -2.46
N LEU A 96 -3.89 4.39 -2.49
CA LEU A 96 -2.72 3.60 -2.89
C LEU A 96 -2.27 3.93 -4.32
N ARG A 97 -3.21 4.21 -5.24
CA ARG A 97 -2.88 4.57 -6.63
C ARG A 97 -2.22 5.94 -6.69
N GLU A 98 -2.80 6.94 -6.02
CA GLU A 98 -2.26 8.30 -5.94
C GLU A 98 -0.86 8.30 -5.31
N TRP A 99 -0.73 7.67 -4.14
CA TRP A 99 0.55 7.57 -3.45
C TRP A 99 1.58 6.79 -4.26
N SER A 100 1.19 5.79 -5.07
CA SER A 100 2.14 5.08 -5.93
C SER A 100 2.80 5.99 -6.97
N ILE A 101 2.08 7.02 -7.45
CA ILE A 101 2.61 7.99 -8.41
C ILE A 101 3.68 8.84 -7.73
N ILE A 102 3.34 9.39 -6.56
CA ILE A 102 4.25 10.22 -5.76
C ILE A 102 5.46 9.40 -5.32
N TRP A 103 5.26 8.17 -4.87
CA TRP A 103 6.32 7.25 -4.45
C TRP A 103 7.35 7.00 -5.56
N ARG A 104 6.91 6.82 -6.81
CA ARG A 104 7.83 6.72 -7.97
C ARG A 104 8.59 8.03 -8.23
N GLN A 105 7.94 9.18 -8.05
CA GLN A 105 8.61 10.48 -8.19
C GLN A 105 9.67 10.70 -7.12
N LEU A 106 9.39 10.33 -5.86
CA LEU A 106 10.34 10.42 -4.76
C LEU A 106 11.61 9.58 -5.01
N TYR A 107 11.48 8.44 -5.69
CA TYR A 107 12.62 7.63 -6.11
C TYR A 107 13.49 8.36 -7.14
N VAL A 108 12.87 8.96 -8.17
CA VAL A 108 13.59 9.71 -9.21
C VAL A 108 14.28 10.95 -8.64
N GLN A 109 13.68 11.58 -7.63
CA GLN A 109 14.21 12.76 -6.94
C GLN A 109 15.24 12.42 -5.83
N ASP A 110 15.58 11.14 -5.62
CA ASP A 110 16.45 10.63 -4.55
C ASP A 110 16.05 11.05 -3.12
N ASN A 111 14.76 11.32 -2.88
CA ASN A 111 14.24 11.59 -1.54
C ASN A 111 14.03 10.28 -0.77
N ARG A 112 15.13 9.69 -0.29
CA ARG A 112 15.15 8.35 0.31
C ARG A 112 14.36 8.23 1.60
N GLU A 113 14.32 9.27 2.42
CA GLU A 113 13.56 9.23 3.68
C GLU A 113 12.06 9.16 3.39
N MET A 114 11.55 10.10 2.58
CA MET A 114 10.13 10.12 2.24
C MET A 114 9.73 8.87 1.45
N PHE A 115 10.58 8.41 0.53
CA PHE A 115 10.35 7.17 -0.21
C PHE A 115 10.14 5.97 0.72
N ARG A 116 10.97 5.83 1.76
CA ARG A 116 10.84 4.74 2.75
C ARG A 116 9.57 4.91 3.57
N THR A 117 9.27 6.12 4.04
CA THR A 117 8.06 6.42 4.80
C THR A 117 6.81 6.04 4.03
N VAL A 118 6.66 6.54 2.80
CA VAL A 118 5.51 6.25 1.93
C VAL A 118 5.41 4.76 1.62
N ARG A 119 6.53 4.08 1.36
CA ARG A 119 6.54 2.61 1.14
C ARG A 119 5.97 1.84 2.32
N HIS A 120 6.39 2.16 3.55
CA HIS A 120 5.84 1.49 4.74
C HIS A 120 4.35 1.74 4.89
N MET A 121 3.90 2.98 4.64
CA MET A 121 2.49 3.32 4.67
C MET A 121 1.67 2.57 3.61
N ILE A 122 2.21 2.41 2.40
CA ILE A 122 1.60 1.60 1.33
C ILE A 122 1.43 0.14 1.79
N TYR A 123 2.46 -0.45 2.40
CA TYR A 123 2.36 -1.83 2.91
C TYR A 123 1.34 -1.97 4.04
N ASP A 124 1.33 -1.02 4.99
CA ASP A 124 0.31 -0.98 6.05
C ASP A 124 -1.11 -0.95 5.46
N LEU A 125 -1.35 -0.09 4.48
CA LEU A 125 -2.67 0.04 3.84
C LEU A 125 -3.07 -1.20 3.04
N ILE A 126 -2.13 -1.85 2.33
CA ILE A 126 -2.39 -3.11 1.61
C ILE A 126 -2.79 -4.21 2.61
N GLU A 127 -2.06 -4.32 3.71
CA GLU A 127 -2.33 -5.31 4.75
C GLU A 127 -3.68 -5.06 5.42
N TRP A 128 -3.95 -3.83 5.85
CA TRP A 128 -5.24 -3.50 6.49
C TRP A 128 -6.42 -3.66 5.53
N ARG A 129 -6.24 -3.36 4.24
CA ARG A 129 -7.25 -3.64 3.21
C ARG A 129 -7.53 -5.14 3.10
N SER A 130 -6.50 -5.97 3.13
CA SER A 130 -6.64 -7.43 3.13
C SER A 130 -7.42 -7.92 4.35
N GLN A 131 -7.10 -7.41 5.55
CA GLN A 131 -7.78 -7.76 6.79
C GLN A 131 -9.25 -7.33 6.82
N ILE A 132 -9.58 -6.14 6.28
CA ILE A 132 -10.99 -5.71 6.18
C ILE A 132 -11.75 -6.61 5.20
N LEU A 133 -11.14 -6.99 4.08
CA LEU A 133 -11.76 -7.84 3.06
C LEU A 133 -11.86 -9.32 3.47
N SER A 134 -11.04 -9.80 4.40
CA SER A 134 -11.10 -11.20 4.86
C SER A 134 -12.42 -11.51 5.58
N GLY A 135 -13.07 -10.50 6.15
CA GLY A 135 -14.31 -10.66 6.91
C GLY A 135 -14.16 -11.46 8.21
N THR A 136 -12.93 -11.68 8.68
CA THR A 136 -12.62 -12.53 9.85
C THR A 136 -12.50 -11.75 11.15
N LEU A 137 -12.50 -10.41 11.10
CA LEU A 137 -12.31 -9.57 12.28
C LEU A 137 -13.63 -9.40 13.07
N PRO A 138 -13.58 -9.48 14.42
CA PRO A 138 -14.67 -9.03 15.28
C PRO A 138 -15.08 -7.58 15.00
N GLN A 139 -16.33 -7.23 15.33
CA GLN A 139 -16.88 -5.90 15.05
C GLN A 139 -16.08 -4.75 15.68
N ASP A 140 -15.63 -4.92 16.92
CA ASP A 140 -14.85 -3.91 17.63
C ASP A 140 -13.45 -3.74 17.03
N GLU A 141 -12.78 -4.85 16.67
CA GLU A 141 -11.49 -4.82 15.99
C GLU A 141 -11.60 -4.19 14.59
N LEU A 142 -12.67 -4.52 13.86
CA LEU A 142 -12.95 -3.91 12.56
C LEU A 142 -13.17 -2.41 12.69
N LYS A 143 -13.90 -1.96 13.72
CA LYS A 143 -14.13 -0.52 13.98
C LYS A 143 -12.82 0.21 14.26
N GLU A 144 -11.96 -0.34 15.10
CA GLU A 144 -10.64 0.24 15.39
C GLU A 144 -9.71 0.20 14.18
N LEU A 145 -9.75 -0.88 13.39
CA LEU A 145 -8.97 -0.96 12.15
C LEU A 145 -9.43 0.08 11.13
N LYS A 146 -10.73 0.32 10.97
CA LYS A 146 -11.26 1.38 10.10
C LYS A 146 -10.73 2.75 10.49
N LYS A 147 -10.78 3.10 11.78
CA LYS A 147 -10.20 4.36 12.30
C LYS A 147 -8.69 4.45 12.06
N LYS A 148 -7.98 3.33 12.21
CA LYS A 148 -6.53 3.27 11.97
C LYS A 148 -6.18 3.52 10.50
N VAL A 149 -6.97 2.95 9.59
CA VAL A 149 -6.84 3.14 8.15
C VAL A 149 -7.06 4.61 7.79
N THR A 150 -8.20 5.19 8.18
CA THR A 150 -8.53 6.59 7.85
C THR A 150 -7.48 7.55 8.39
N ALA A 151 -7.09 7.41 9.65
CA ALA A 151 -6.08 8.27 10.27
C ALA A 151 -4.69 8.15 9.63
N LYS A 152 -4.37 7.02 8.98
CA LYS A 152 -3.12 6.83 8.22
C LYS A 152 -3.21 7.48 6.84
N ILE A 153 -4.36 7.37 6.17
CA ILE A 153 -4.64 8.06 4.91
C ILE A 153 -4.52 9.57 5.11
N ASP A 154 -5.21 10.12 6.10
CA ASP A 154 -5.25 11.56 6.36
C ASP A 154 -3.84 12.10 6.70
N TYR A 155 -3.08 11.36 7.52
CA TYR A 155 -1.67 11.68 7.79
C TYR A 155 -0.81 11.64 6.52
N GLY A 156 -0.98 10.60 5.69
CA GLY A 156 -0.23 10.44 4.45
C GLY A 156 -0.51 11.53 3.43
N ASN A 157 -1.78 11.88 3.25
CA ASN A 157 -2.17 13.00 2.40
C ASN A 157 -1.53 14.29 2.86
N ARG A 158 -1.49 14.56 4.17
CA ARG A 158 -0.85 15.76 4.71
C ARG A 158 0.66 15.82 4.44
N ILE A 159 1.40 14.72 4.60
CA ILE A 159 2.86 14.72 4.35
C ILE A 159 3.22 14.68 2.85
N LEU A 160 2.28 14.27 2.00
CA LEU A 160 2.42 14.23 0.55
C LEU A 160 1.82 15.46 -0.14
N ASP A 161 1.33 16.44 0.64
CA ASP A 161 0.71 17.67 0.16
C ASP A 161 -0.50 17.42 -0.75
N LEU A 162 -1.33 16.45 -0.36
CA LEU A 162 -2.62 16.12 -0.97
C LEU A 162 -3.77 16.71 -0.15
N ASP A 163 -4.94 16.79 -0.78
CA ASP A 163 -6.16 17.31 -0.17
C ASP A 163 -6.55 16.51 1.09
N LEU A 164 -6.95 17.25 2.13
CA LEU A 164 -7.47 16.69 3.37
C LEU A 164 -8.92 16.23 3.17
N VAL A 165 -9.21 14.98 3.51
CA VAL A 165 -10.56 14.43 3.48
C VAL A 165 -11.23 14.65 4.84
N VAL A 166 -12.41 15.28 4.83
CA VAL A 166 -13.16 15.56 6.06
C VAL A 166 -14.12 14.42 6.35
N ARG A 167 -14.11 13.93 7.60
CA ARG A 167 -14.87 12.74 8.02
C ARG A 167 -15.82 13.02 9.18
N ASP A 168 -16.84 12.19 9.30
CA ASP A 168 -17.72 12.13 10.48
C ASP A 168 -17.07 11.35 11.65
N GLY A 169 -17.81 11.21 12.76
CA GLY A 169 -17.34 10.47 13.94
C GLY A 169 -17.19 8.96 13.74
N ASP A 170 -17.78 8.40 12.68
CA ASP A 170 -17.70 7.00 12.30
C ASP A 170 -16.62 6.74 11.23
N GLY A 171 -15.96 7.80 10.74
CA GLY A 171 -14.88 7.74 9.76
C GLY A 171 -15.32 7.77 8.31
N ASN A 172 -16.62 8.01 8.04
CA ASN A 172 -17.12 8.16 6.68
C ASN A 172 -16.81 9.57 6.15
N ILE A 173 -16.62 9.68 4.85
CA ILE A 173 -16.39 10.97 4.19
C ILE A 173 -17.67 11.79 4.26
N LEU A 174 -17.55 13.06 4.69
CA LEU A 174 -18.68 13.99 4.71
C LEU A 174 -19.01 14.47 3.31
N ASP A 175 -20.29 14.38 2.94
CA ASP A 175 -20.80 14.96 1.70
C ASP A 175 -21.03 16.48 1.90
N PRO A 176 -20.35 17.36 1.14
CA PRO A 176 -20.55 18.80 1.22
C PRO A 176 -21.98 19.27 0.87
N GLU A 177 -22.70 18.51 0.04
CA GLU A 177 -24.08 18.86 -0.38
C GLU A 177 -25.11 18.52 0.72
N LEU A 178 -24.79 17.56 1.58
CA LEU A 178 -25.65 17.12 2.69
C LEU A 178 -25.24 17.73 4.04
N THR A 179 -24.02 18.29 4.13
CA THR A 179 -23.45 18.83 5.36
C THR A 179 -23.51 20.34 5.36
N SER A 180 -24.03 20.95 6.42
CA SER A 180 -24.04 22.41 6.54
C SER A 180 -22.61 22.99 6.45
N THR A 181 -22.44 24.14 5.79
CA THR A 181 -21.13 24.79 5.62
C THR A 181 -20.40 25.01 6.94
N ILE A 182 -21.13 25.36 8.01
CA ILE A 182 -20.55 25.58 9.35
C ILE A 182 -20.07 24.25 9.95
N SER A 183 -20.88 23.19 9.84
CA SER A 183 -20.51 21.86 10.33
C SER A 183 -19.30 21.31 9.59
N LEU A 184 -19.28 21.47 8.26
CA LEU A 184 -18.17 21.03 7.42
C LEU A 184 -16.87 21.79 7.76
N PHE A 185 -16.96 23.11 7.94
CA PHE A 185 -15.81 23.92 8.35
C PHE A 185 -15.26 23.50 9.72
N ARG A 186 -16.12 23.29 10.71
CA ARG A 186 -15.70 22.81 12.04
C ARG A 186 -15.05 21.43 11.96
N ALA A 187 -15.63 20.52 11.19
CA ALA A 187 -15.08 19.18 10.99
C ALA A 187 -13.70 19.25 10.31
N HIS A 188 -13.53 20.14 9.33
CA HIS A 188 -12.25 20.41 8.70
C HIS A 188 -11.21 20.96 9.70
N GLU A 189 -11.56 21.96 10.52
CA GLU A 189 -10.65 22.48 11.56
C GLU A 189 -10.19 21.39 12.53
N ILE A 190 -11.12 20.54 12.98
CA ILE A 190 -10.82 19.41 13.86
C ILE A 190 -9.87 18.43 13.17
N ALA A 191 -10.19 18.01 11.94
CA ALA A 191 -9.36 17.08 11.18
C ALA A 191 -7.95 17.63 10.93
N SER A 192 -7.84 18.89 10.49
CA SER A 192 -6.56 19.56 10.25
C SER A 192 -5.71 19.61 11.51
N LYS A 193 -6.31 20.00 12.65
CA LYS A 193 -5.62 20.07 13.94
C LYS A 193 -5.12 18.71 14.41
N GLN A 194 -5.94 17.66 14.29
CA GLN A 194 -5.55 16.30 14.69
C GLN A 194 -4.34 15.79 13.89
N VAL A 195 -4.32 16.03 12.57
CA VAL A 195 -3.19 15.61 11.74
C VAL A 195 -1.93 16.42 12.08
N GLU A 196 -2.05 17.72 12.36
CA GLU A 196 -0.93 18.56 12.79
C GLU A 196 -0.33 18.15 14.14
N GLU A 197 -1.17 17.84 15.12
CA GLU A 197 -0.74 17.33 16.42
C GLU A 197 0.05 16.03 16.25
N ARG A 198 -0.46 15.09 15.45
CA ARG A 198 0.23 13.83 15.15
C ARG A 198 1.58 14.04 14.45
N LEU A 199 1.66 14.98 13.51
CA LEU A 199 2.92 15.33 12.86
C LEU A 199 3.95 15.89 13.84
N ARG A 200 3.51 16.70 14.79
CA ARG A 200 4.38 17.25 15.83
C ARG A 200 4.88 16.15 16.78
N GLU A 201 4.01 15.23 17.17
CA GLU A 201 4.36 14.09 18.02
C GLU A 201 5.42 13.20 17.39
N GLU A 202 5.28 12.83 16.11
CA GLU A 202 6.28 12.01 15.42
C GLU A 202 7.63 12.72 15.29
N LYS A 203 7.64 14.02 14.98
CA LYS A 203 8.88 14.81 14.94
C LYS A 203 9.58 14.79 16.31
N SER A 204 8.82 14.93 17.39
CA SER A 204 9.35 14.88 18.76
C SER A 204 9.91 13.51 19.13
N GLN A 205 9.27 12.42 18.70
CA GLN A 205 9.73 11.05 18.95
C GLN A 205 11.03 10.76 18.22
N LYS A 206 11.14 11.13 16.93
CA LYS A 206 12.39 11.01 16.16
C LYS A 206 13.53 11.78 16.85
N GLN A 207 13.27 13.02 17.24
CA GLN A 207 14.26 13.86 17.92
C GLN A 207 14.74 13.26 19.26
N ASN A 208 13.83 12.70 20.07
CA ASN A 208 14.19 12.04 21.33
C ASN A 208 15.04 10.79 21.12
N ILE A 209 14.78 10.01 20.06
CA ILE A 209 15.60 8.83 19.72
C ILE A 209 17.02 9.27 19.33
N ASP A 210 17.15 10.34 18.55
CA ASP A 210 18.44 10.85 18.11
C ASP A 210 19.26 11.41 19.28
N ILE A 211 18.63 12.17 20.18
CA ILE A 211 19.27 12.66 21.42
C ILE A 211 19.73 11.48 22.29
N ASN A 212 18.89 10.46 22.47
CA ASN A 212 19.23 9.29 23.27
C ASN A 212 20.36 8.45 22.63
N ARG A 213 20.38 8.33 21.30
CA ARG A 213 21.50 7.72 20.57
C ARG A 213 22.79 8.51 20.79
N GLN A 214 22.78 9.83 20.56
CA GLN A 214 23.96 10.68 20.75
C GLN A 214 24.47 10.64 22.20
N ALA A 215 23.58 10.68 23.19
CA ALA A 215 23.95 10.57 24.60
C ALA A 215 24.61 9.20 24.90
N LYS A 216 24.10 8.11 24.33
CA LYS A 216 24.70 6.77 24.47
C LYS A 216 26.06 6.63 23.79
N PHE A 217 26.24 7.24 22.61
CA PHE A 217 27.52 7.24 21.90
C PHE A 217 28.58 8.15 22.56
N ALA A 218 28.15 9.24 23.21
CA ALA A 218 29.05 10.11 23.97
C ALA A 218 29.47 9.50 25.32
N ALA A 219 28.64 8.65 25.92
CA ALA A 219 28.90 8.04 27.22
C ALA A 219 29.86 6.83 27.17
N THR A 220 30.13 6.25 25.99
CA THR A 220 31.07 5.13 25.85
C THR A 220 31.66 5.12 24.44
N PRO A 221 32.99 5.22 24.25
CA PRO A 221 33.60 5.12 22.93
C PRO A 221 33.29 3.73 22.36
N SER A 222 32.41 3.68 21.36
CA SER A 222 32.05 2.45 20.67
C SER A 222 32.64 2.47 19.27
N LEU A 223 33.50 1.50 19.00
CA LEU A 223 34.09 1.29 17.68
C LEU A 223 33.27 0.20 16.97
N ALA A 224 32.83 0.45 15.74
CA ALA A 224 32.21 -0.56 14.90
C ALA A 224 33.27 -1.17 13.98
N LEU A 225 33.48 -2.49 14.07
CA LEU A 225 34.39 -3.24 13.20
C LEU A 225 33.57 -4.11 12.24
N PHE A 226 33.78 -3.94 10.93
CA PHE A 226 33.20 -4.81 9.91
C PHE A 226 34.29 -5.71 9.34
N VAL A 227 34.11 -7.03 9.44
CA VAL A 227 35.05 -8.03 8.92
C VAL A 227 34.33 -8.92 7.92
N ASN A 228 34.92 -9.07 6.73
CA ASN A 228 34.39 -9.92 5.66
C ASN A 228 35.44 -10.97 5.29
N LEU A 229 35.15 -12.24 5.59
CA LEU A 229 35.97 -13.39 5.24
C LEU A 229 35.45 -14.00 3.94
N LYS A 230 36.21 -13.87 2.85
CA LYS A 230 35.73 -14.24 1.51
C LYS A 230 36.02 -15.68 1.09
N ASN A 231 37.08 -16.30 1.61
CA ASN A 231 37.46 -17.67 1.24
C ASN A 231 38.26 -18.35 2.35
N VAL A 232 38.02 -19.65 2.54
CA VAL A 232 38.76 -20.53 3.45
C VAL A 232 39.01 -21.84 2.70
N VAL A 233 40.29 -22.21 2.54
CA VAL A 233 40.69 -23.44 1.83
C VAL A 233 41.30 -24.40 2.85
N CYS A 234 40.74 -25.60 2.96
CA CYS A 234 41.24 -26.68 3.82
C CYS A 234 41.40 -27.98 3.02
N LYS A 235 42.27 -28.89 3.50
CA LYS A 235 42.48 -30.20 2.89
C LYS A 235 41.33 -31.14 3.23
N ILE A 236 40.95 -31.98 2.27
CA ILE A 236 39.87 -32.96 2.45
C ILE A 236 40.32 -34.01 3.47
N GLY A 237 39.54 -34.16 4.55
CA GLY A 237 39.75 -35.15 5.61
C GLY A 237 40.32 -34.61 6.92
N GLU A 238 40.59 -33.30 7.02
CA GLU A 238 40.97 -32.63 8.26
C GLU A 238 39.79 -31.83 8.84
N ASP A 239 39.59 -31.91 10.15
CA ASP A 239 38.65 -31.02 10.85
C ASP A 239 39.24 -29.60 10.88
N ALA A 240 38.48 -28.62 10.41
CA ALA A 240 38.91 -27.22 10.37
C ALA A 240 37.90 -26.30 11.05
N GLU A 241 38.41 -25.44 11.92
CA GLU A 241 37.64 -24.41 12.60
C GLU A 241 38.27 -23.03 12.34
N VAL A 242 37.41 -22.05 12.03
CA VAL A 242 37.82 -20.65 11.89
C VAL A 242 37.34 -19.87 13.12
N LEU A 243 38.30 -19.45 13.95
CA LEU A 243 38.05 -18.61 15.10
C LEU A 243 38.41 -17.16 14.79
N MET A 244 37.48 -16.23 15.05
CA MET A 244 37.76 -14.80 15.00
C MET A 244 37.57 -14.20 16.38
N SER A 245 38.59 -13.50 16.87
CA SER A 245 38.58 -12.91 18.21
C SER A 245 39.25 -11.54 18.21
N LEU A 246 38.77 -10.67 19.09
CA LEU A 246 39.42 -9.39 19.38
C LEU A 246 40.50 -9.63 20.44
N TYR A 247 41.76 -9.29 20.14
CA TYR A 247 42.90 -9.46 21.04
C TYR A 247 43.37 -8.10 21.57
N ASP A 248 43.56 -8.03 22.89
CA ASP A 248 44.20 -6.89 23.55
C ASP A 248 45.70 -7.20 23.75
N PRO A 249 46.62 -6.51 23.05
CA PRO A 249 48.06 -6.74 23.21
C PRO A 249 48.63 -6.19 24.52
N THR A 250 47.95 -5.24 25.17
CA THR A 250 48.41 -4.66 26.44
C THR A 250 48.06 -5.56 27.61
N GLU A 251 46.86 -6.13 27.59
CA GLU A 251 46.40 -7.09 28.61
C GLU A 251 46.73 -8.55 28.25
N SER A 252 47.31 -8.78 27.07
CA SER A 252 47.65 -10.10 26.52
C SER A 252 46.49 -11.11 26.54
N ARG A 253 45.24 -10.64 26.33
CA ARG A 253 44.04 -11.48 26.39
C ARG A 253 43.06 -11.25 25.23
N PHE A 254 42.25 -12.26 24.94
CA PHE A 254 41.14 -12.13 24.00
C PHE A 254 39.91 -11.52 24.71
N ILE A 255 39.35 -10.45 24.15
CA ILE A 255 38.24 -9.68 24.73
C ILE A 255 36.90 -10.41 24.49
N ARG A 256 36.65 -10.89 23.25
CA ARG A 256 35.51 -11.74 22.86
C ARG A 256 35.90 -12.62 21.67
N SER A 257 35.50 -13.89 21.69
CA SER A 257 35.58 -14.83 20.58
C SER A 257 34.18 -15.11 20.01
N VAL A 258 34.06 -15.21 18.69
CA VAL A 258 32.89 -15.79 18.03
C VAL A 258 33.36 -17.08 17.36
N THR A 259 32.85 -18.20 17.83
CA THR A 259 33.14 -19.53 17.27
C THR A 259 32.10 -19.84 16.19
N LEU A 260 32.54 -20.02 14.95
CA LEU A 260 31.69 -20.59 13.90
C LEU A 260 31.85 -22.12 13.94
N SER A 261 31.17 -22.77 14.88
CA SER A 261 31.09 -24.23 14.95
C SER A 261 29.94 -24.74 14.10
N ASN A 262 30.22 -25.69 13.19
CA ASN A 262 29.34 -26.35 12.21
C ASN A 262 29.14 -25.62 10.87
N CYS A 263 30.16 -25.69 10.00
CA CYS A 263 29.90 -25.78 8.57
C CYS A 263 29.52 -27.23 8.21
N SER A 264 28.24 -27.60 8.27
CA SER A 264 27.78 -28.77 7.52
C SER A 264 27.83 -28.40 6.03
N LEU A 265 28.90 -28.81 5.34
CA LEU A 265 28.98 -28.73 3.88
C LEU A 265 27.95 -29.68 3.27
N SER A 266 26.71 -29.22 3.12
CA SER A 266 25.77 -29.78 2.16
C SER A 266 26.19 -29.31 0.76
N PHE A 267 27.05 -30.08 0.11
CA PHE A 267 27.39 -29.90 -1.30
C PHE A 267 26.17 -30.17 -2.18
N LEU A 268 25.63 -29.11 -2.81
CA LEU A 268 24.90 -29.23 -4.06
C LEU A 268 25.95 -29.44 -5.17
N LEU A 269 26.08 -30.70 -5.61
CA LEU A 269 26.79 -31.05 -6.84
C LEU A 269 26.06 -30.45 -8.04
N GLY A 270 26.51 -29.28 -8.51
CA GLY A 270 26.35 -28.89 -9.89
C GLY A 270 27.49 -29.52 -10.70
N GLN A 271 27.23 -30.65 -11.35
CA GLN A 271 28.12 -31.16 -12.39
C GLN A 271 28.06 -30.23 -13.62
N CYS A 272 29.22 -30.10 -14.27
CA CYS A 272 29.36 -29.61 -15.65
C CYS A 272 28.48 -30.40 -16.62
#